data_AF-A0A349MRE4-F1
#
_entry.id   AF-A0A349MRE4-F1
#
_cell.length_a   1.000
_cell.length_b   1.000
_cell.length_c   1.000
_cell.angle_alpha   90.00
_cell.angle_beta   90.00
_cell.angle_gamma   90.00
#
_symmetry.space_group_name_H-M   'P 1'
#
loop_
_entity.id
_entity.type
_entity.pdbx_description
1 polymer ?
#
loop_
_entity_poly.entity_id
_entity_poly.type
_entity_poly.pdbx_seq_one_letter_code
_entity_poly.pdbx_strand_id
1 'polypeptide(L)'
;GVNFEGRFIYYVGPVDPVGDEVVGPAGPTTSTRMDKFTDMMLSKTGLLGMVGKAERGPVAIEAIKKHKAVYLMAVGGAAYLVSKAIQSSRVVAFEELGMEAIYEFDVRDMPVTVAVDSCGESVHQTGPKLWKSKIAQIPVVSA
;
A
#
# COMPACT_ATOMS: atom_id res chain seq x y z
N GLY A 1 -17.45 14.03 6.39
CA GLY A 1 -16.50 13.41 7.35
C GLY A 1 -15.72 12.32 6.65
N VAL A 2 -14.76 11.71 7.33
CA VAL A 2 -13.96 10.59 6.78
C VAL A 2 -14.85 9.35 6.62
N ASN A 3 -14.92 8.81 5.40
CA ASN A 3 -15.61 7.54 5.10
C ASN A 3 -14.63 6.58 4.42
N PHE A 4 -14.59 5.35 4.94
CA PHE A 4 -13.71 4.27 4.50
C PHE A 4 -14.46 3.13 3.79
N GLU A 5 -15.79 3.13 3.85
CA GLU A 5 -16.61 2.04 3.33
C GLU A 5 -16.42 1.90 1.81
N GLY A 6 -16.05 0.69 1.36
CA GLY A 6 -15.83 0.40 -0.05
C GLY A 6 -14.57 1.06 -0.63
N ARG A 7 -13.62 1.49 0.21
CA ARG A 7 -12.41 2.21 -0.21
C ARG A 7 -11.13 1.47 0.18
N PHE A 8 -10.01 1.99 -0.33
CA PHE A 8 -8.67 1.60 0.06
C PHE A 8 -8.05 2.67 0.96
N ILE A 9 -7.26 2.25 1.94
CA ILE A 9 -6.39 3.16 2.69
C ILE A 9 -4.99 3.15 2.09
N TYR A 10 -4.52 4.31 1.64
CA TYR A 10 -3.17 4.46 1.12
C TYR A 10 -2.27 5.05 2.19
N TYR A 11 -1.22 4.32 2.60
CA TYR A 11 -0.22 4.85 3.51
C TYR A 11 0.76 5.72 2.73
N VAL A 12 0.55 7.03 2.81
CA VAL A 12 1.31 8.06 2.11
C VAL A 12 1.37 9.31 2.96
N GLY A 13 2.47 10.05 2.85
CA GLY A 13 2.52 11.45 3.25
C GLY A 13 2.85 12.26 2.00
N PRO A 14 1.84 12.84 1.32
CA PRO A 14 2.09 13.56 0.08
C PRO A 14 2.88 14.84 0.35
N VAL A 15 3.67 15.26 -0.63
CA VAL A 15 4.30 16.58 -0.63
C VAL A 15 3.29 17.61 -1.16
N ASP A 16 3.41 18.85 -0.69
CA ASP A 16 2.58 19.96 -1.16
C ASP A 16 2.71 20.13 -2.68
N PRO A 17 1.59 20.34 -3.39
CA PRO A 17 1.60 20.59 -4.83
C PRO A 17 2.29 21.91 -5.17
N VAL A 18 2.95 21.97 -6.33
CA VAL A 18 3.51 23.21 -6.88
C VAL A 18 2.81 23.55 -8.21
N GLY A 19 2.44 24.82 -8.38
CA GLY A 19 1.76 25.29 -9.59
C GLY A 19 0.41 24.60 -9.78
N ASP A 20 0.23 23.94 -10.92
CA ASP A 20 -1.05 23.29 -11.29
C ASP A 20 -1.09 21.79 -10.94
N GLU A 21 -0.18 21.32 -10.07
CA GLU A 21 -0.19 19.93 -9.61
C GLU A 21 -1.41 19.63 -8.72
N VAL A 22 -2.08 18.50 -8.95
CA VAL A 22 -3.15 18.00 -8.08
C VAL A 22 -2.61 17.69 -6.67
N VAL A 23 -1.43 17.10 -6.62
CA VAL A 23 -0.67 16.75 -5.42
C VAL A 23 0.79 16.61 -5.83
N GLY A 24 1.71 16.98 -4.94
CA GLY A 24 3.13 16.73 -5.14
C GLY A 24 3.47 15.23 -5.10
N PRO A 25 4.77 14.86 -5.09
CA PRO A 25 5.19 13.47 -4.94
C PRO A 25 4.46 12.75 -3.79
N ALA A 26 3.79 11.63 -4.12
CA ALA A 26 2.90 10.90 -3.22
C ALA A 26 3.30 9.43 -3.17
N GLY A 27 4.51 9.15 -2.66
CA GLY A 27 5.06 7.80 -2.61
C GLY A 27 4.58 6.99 -1.40
N PRO A 28 4.52 5.65 -1.50
CA PRO A 28 4.10 4.82 -0.39
C PRO A 28 5.07 4.89 0.79
N THR A 29 4.52 4.79 2.02
CA THR A 29 5.30 4.55 3.22
C THR A 29 5.26 3.10 3.69
N THR A 30 6.20 2.73 4.56
CA THR A 30 6.36 1.36 5.09
C THR A 30 5.14 0.91 5.88
N SER A 31 4.46 -0.12 5.38
CA SER A 31 3.17 -0.62 5.90
C SER A 31 3.28 -1.32 7.24
N THR A 32 4.43 -1.90 7.58
CA THR A 32 4.64 -2.65 8.82
C THR A 32 4.35 -1.81 10.07
N ARG A 33 4.54 -0.48 10.00
CA ARG A 33 4.21 0.44 11.11
C ARG A 33 2.71 0.47 11.45
N MET A 34 1.87 0.09 10.49
CA MET A 34 0.41 0.09 10.61
C MET A 34 -0.17 -1.29 10.98
N ASP A 35 0.65 -2.33 11.10
CA ASP A 35 0.19 -3.71 11.32
C ASP A 35 -0.67 -3.84 12.58
N LYS A 36 -0.27 -3.20 13.68
CA LYS A 36 -1.00 -3.23 14.96
C LYS A 36 -2.41 -2.64 14.89
N PHE A 37 -2.71 -1.81 13.88
CA PHE A 37 -4.02 -1.18 13.69
C PHE A 37 -4.89 -1.90 12.66
N THR A 38 -4.35 -2.86 11.92
CA THR A 38 -4.98 -3.40 10.71
C THR A 38 -6.29 -4.14 11.01
N ASP A 39 -6.33 -5.01 12.02
CA ASP A 39 -7.57 -5.71 12.41
C ASP A 39 -8.67 -4.74 12.87
N MET A 40 -8.28 -3.71 13.64
CA MET A 40 -9.21 -2.67 14.10
C MET A 40 -9.79 -1.88 12.92
N MET A 41 -8.95 -1.45 11.98
CA MET A 41 -9.40 -0.72 10.81
C MET A 41 -10.34 -1.58 9.95
N LEU A 42 -9.93 -2.79 9.58
CA LEU A 42 -10.74 -3.65 8.70
C LEU A 42 -12.08 -4.03 9.35
N SER A 43 -12.10 -4.33 10.66
CA SER A 43 -13.32 -4.73 11.37
C SER A 43 -14.36 -3.62 11.54
N LYS A 44 -13.96 -2.35 11.50
CA LYS A 44 -14.83 -1.23 11.89
C LYS A 44 -15.18 -0.26 10.76
N THR A 45 -14.50 -0.33 9.63
CA THR A 45 -14.51 0.78 8.65
C THR A 45 -14.99 0.39 7.25
N GLY A 46 -15.14 -0.90 6.94
CA GLY A 46 -15.56 -1.36 5.62
C GLY A 46 -14.50 -1.19 4.52
N LEU A 47 -13.23 -1.01 4.90
CA LEU A 47 -12.09 -0.98 3.98
C LEU A 47 -11.99 -2.29 3.19
N LEU A 48 -11.77 -2.16 1.88
CA LEU A 48 -11.52 -3.29 0.98
C LEU A 48 -10.06 -3.76 1.04
N GLY A 49 -9.16 -2.86 1.37
CA GLY A 49 -7.74 -3.16 1.38
C GLY A 49 -6.87 -1.95 1.68
N MET A 50 -5.56 -2.18 1.54
CA MET A 50 -4.54 -1.19 1.89
C MET A 50 -3.49 -1.11 0.78
N VAL A 51 -2.93 0.09 0.59
CA VAL A 51 -1.81 0.35 -0.32
C VAL A 51 -0.63 0.89 0.49
N GLY A 52 0.58 0.40 0.21
CA GLY A 52 1.80 0.91 0.86
C GLY A 52 3.07 0.28 0.26
N LYS A 53 4.15 0.21 1.03
CA LYS A 53 5.38 -0.51 0.65
C LYS A 53 5.88 -1.45 1.75
N ALA A 54 6.80 -2.33 1.36
CA ALA A 54 7.36 -3.41 2.18
C ALA A 54 6.36 -4.51 2.51
N GLU A 55 6.87 -5.56 3.14
CA GLU A 55 6.11 -6.71 3.63
C GLU A 55 5.15 -6.34 4.78
N ARG A 56 4.15 -7.21 4.96
CA ARG A 56 3.27 -7.20 6.14
C ARG A 56 3.74 -8.27 7.10
N GLY A 57 3.69 -7.98 8.40
CA GLY A 57 3.92 -8.95 9.46
C GLY A 57 2.76 -9.95 9.60
N PRO A 58 2.96 -11.02 10.39
CA PRO A 58 1.97 -12.09 10.54
C PRO A 58 0.63 -11.60 11.09
N VAL A 59 0.64 -10.62 12.02
CA VAL A 59 -0.58 -10.04 12.59
C VAL A 59 -1.45 -9.38 11.50
N ALA A 60 -0.83 -8.63 10.59
CA ALA A 60 -1.56 -7.99 9.49
C ALA A 60 -2.01 -9.01 8.43
N ILE A 61 -1.20 -10.02 8.11
CA ILE A 61 -1.59 -11.08 7.17
C ILE A 61 -2.83 -11.83 7.67
N GLU A 62 -2.86 -12.22 8.96
CA GLU A 62 -4.02 -12.89 9.54
C GLU A 62 -5.26 -11.99 9.55
N ALA A 63 -5.10 -10.69 9.84
CA ALA A 63 -6.19 -9.72 9.76
C ALA A 63 -6.74 -9.58 8.33
N ILE A 64 -5.86 -9.48 7.32
CA ILE A 64 -6.23 -9.42 5.90
C ILE A 64 -7.06 -10.65 5.51
N LYS A 65 -6.58 -11.85 5.86
CA LYS A 65 -7.26 -13.11 5.59
C LYS A 65 -8.62 -13.21 6.30
N LYS A 66 -8.67 -12.83 7.57
CA LYS A 66 -9.89 -12.85 8.41
C LYS A 66 -10.99 -11.98 7.82
N HIS A 67 -10.65 -10.80 7.33
CA HIS A 67 -11.61 -9.82 6.80
C HIS A 67 -11.78 -9.86 5.28
N LYS A 68 -11.12 -10.82 4.59
CA LYS A 68 -11.14 -10.94 3.11
C LYS A 68 -10.71 -9.66 2.38
N ALA A 69 -9.80 -8.91 3.01
CA ALA A 69 -9.20 -7.72 2.42
C ALA A 69 -8.00 -8.09 1.54
N VAL A 70 -7.36 -7.10 0.91
CA VAL A 70 -6.11 -7.28 0.17
C VAL A 70 -5.09 -6.20 0.54
N TYR A 71 -3.81 -6.53 0.41
CA TYR A 71 -2.72 -5.55 0.51
C TYR A 71 -1.99 -5.42 -0.82
N LEU A 72 -1.96 -4.20 -1.33
CA LEU A 72 -1.32 -3.83 -2.57
C LEU A 72 -0.01 -3.09 -2.26
N MET A 73 1.07 -3.52 -2.88
CA MET A 73 2.36 -2.85 -2.79
C MET A 73 2.53 -1.91 -3.99
N ALA A 74 2.71 -0.63 -3.70
CA ALA A 74 3.15 0.36 -4.67
C ALA A 74 4.69 0.41 -4.75
N VAL A 75 5.21 0.87 -5.89
CA VAL A 75 6.66 0.96 -6.12
C VAL A 75 7.27 2.07 -5.26
N GLY A 76 8.18 1.70 -4.35
CA GLY A 76 8.95 2.67 -3.57
C GLY A 76 9.97 3.43 -4.41
N GLY A 77 10.16 4.73 -4.13
CA GLY A 77 11.14 5.57 -4.83
C GLY A 77 10.62 6.23 -6.11
N ALA A 78 9.44 5.85 -6.60
CA ALA A 78 8.82 6.43 -7.80
C ALA A 78 7.69 7.43 -7.45
N ALA A 79 7.83 8.18 -6.36
CA ALA A 79 6.76 9.01 -5.77
C ALA A 79 6.11 10.01 -6.75
N TYR A 80 6.92 10.64 -7.61
CA TYR A 80 6.42 11.55 -8.65
C TYR A 80 5.61 10.84 -9.73
N LEU A 81 6.03 9.63 -10.14
CA LEU A 81 5.26 8.86 -11.13
C LEU A 81 3.96 8.34 -10.53
N VAL A 82 3.98 7.94 -9.25
CA VAL A 82 2.78 7.53 -8.53
C VAL A 82 1.78 8.69 -8.39
N SER A 83 2.24 9.92 -8.14
CA SER A 83 1.32 11.07 -8.04
C SER A 83 0.61 11.38 -9.35
N LYS A 84 1.15 10.98 -10.52
CA LYS A 84 0.45 11.11 -11.81
C LYS A 84 -0.80 10.25 -11.94
N ALA A 85 -0.95 9.22 -11.12
CA ALA A 85 -2.17 8.43 -11.05
C ALA A 85 -3.29 9.16 -10.27
N ILE A 86 -2.96 10.17 -9.46
CA ILE A 86 -3.91 10.90 -8.62
C ILE A 86 -4.56 12.02 -9.44
N GLN A 87 -5.87 11.91 -9.65
CA GLN A 87 -6.68 12.82 -10.45
C GLN A 87 -7.27 13.97 -9.63
N SER A 88 -7.53 13.73 -8.35
CA SER A 88 -7.99 14.75 -7.40
C SER A 88 -7.42 14.47 -6.01
N SER A 89 -7.25 15.52 -5.22
CA SER A 89 -6.77 15.46 -3.84
C SER A 89 -7.53 16.49 -3.01
N ARG A 90 -8.02 16.09 -1.83
CA ARG A 90 -8.50 17.03 -0.82
C ARG A 90 -8.23 16.53 0.59
N VAL A 91 -7.92 17.44 1.50
CA VAL A 91 -7.84 17.15 2.93
C VAL A 91 -9.26 16.91 3.45
N VAL A 92 -9.47 15.83 4.21
CA VAL A 92 -10.77 15.46 4.78
C VAL A 92 -10.79 15.40 6.31
N ALA A 93 -9.62 15.35 6.96
CA ALA A 93 -9.48 15.47 8.41
C ALA A 93 -8.03 15.78 8.82
N PHE A 94 -7.89 16.40 9.99
CA PHE A 94 -6.63 16.67 10.67
C PHE A 94 -5.63 17.49 9.85
N GLU A 95 -6.11 18.58 9.23
CA GLU A 95 -5.29 19.47 8.39
C GLU A 95 -4.05 20.00 9.13
N GLU A 96 -4.16 20.20 10.44
CA GLU A 96 -3.06 20.62 11.31
C GLU A 96 -1.88 19.64 11.38
N LEU A 97 -2.08 18.39 10.95
CA LEU A 97 -1.02 17.37 10.86
C LEU A 97 -0.22 17.44 9.55
N GLY A 98 -0.55 18.36 8.65
CA GLY A 98 0.19 18.59 7.40
C GLY A 98 0.25 17.35 6.51
N MET A 99 1.46 16.85 6.22
CA MET A 99 1.63 15.65 5.40
C MET A 99 1.02 14.37 6.00
N GLU A 100 0.72 14.36 7.31
CA GLU A 100 0.06 13.23 7.99
C GLU A 100 -1.47 13.40 8.09
N ALA A 101 -2.03 14.48 7.54
CA ALA A 101 -3.47 14.66 7.44
C ALA A 101 -4.13 13.52 6.63
N ILE A 102 -5.44 13.35 6.77
CA ILE A 102 -6.16 12.39 5.94
C ILE A 102 -6.57 13.08 4.65
N TYR A 103 -6.08 12.53 3.53
CA TYR A 103 -6.44 12.96 2.19
C TYR A 103 -7.43 11.97 1.57
N GLU A 104 -8.40 12.50 0.82
CA GLU A 104 -9.16 11.72 -0.14
C GLU A 104 -8.59 11.94 -1.54
N PHE A 105 -8.25 10.83 -2.21
CA PHE A 105 -7.72 10.82 -3.56
C PHE A 105 -8.67 10.11 -4.50
N ASP A 106 -8.90 10.69 -5.68
CA ASP A 106 -9.38 9.94 -6.84
C ASP A 106 -8.17 9.43 -7.61
N VAL A 107 -8.11 8.13 -7.84
CA VAL A 107 -6.92 7.47 -8.41
C VAL A 107 -7.30 6.70 -9.67
N ARG A 108 -6.49 6.84 -10.71
CA ARG A 108 -6.64 6.14 -11.99
C ARG A 108 -5.33 5.54 -12.44
N ASP A 109 -5.36 4.28 -12.86
CA ASP A 109 -4.21 3.56 -13.45
C ASP A 109 -2.95 3.57 -12.56
N MET A 110 -3.12 3.52 -11.22
CA MET A 110 -2.00 3.47 -10.28
C MET A 110 -1.30 2.11 -10.32
N PRO A 111 0.01 2.05 -10.59
CA PRO A 111 0.74 0.80 -10.68
C PRO A 111 0.96 0.20 -9.29
N VAL A 112 0.29 -0.92 -9.02
CA VAL A 112 0.39 -1.66 -7.76
C VAL A 112 0.39 -3.16 -8.02
N THR A 113 0.96 -3.92 -7.08
CA THR A 113 1.01 -5.38 -7.13
C THR A 113 0.33 -5.97 -5.91
N VAL A 114 -0.45 -7.04 -6.06
CA VAL A 114 -1.01 -7.78 -4.92
C VAL A 114 0.15 -8.42 -4.14
N ALA A 115 0.38 -7.92 -2.92
CA ALA A 115 1.48 -8.37 -2.08
C ALA A 115 1.00 -9.31 -0.97
N VAL A 116 -0.24 -9.15 -0.49
CA VAL A 116 -0.96 -10.16 0.29
C VAL A 116 -2.38 -10.28 -0.25
N ASP A 117 -2.80 -11.48 -0.60
CA ASP A 117 -4.14 -11.75 -1.10
C ASP A 117 -5.18 -11.97 0.02
N SER A 118 -6.45 -12.15 -0.35
CA SER A 118 -7.55 -12.40 0.60
C SER A 118 -7.50 -13.75 1.31
N CYS A 119 -6.59 -14.64 0.89
CA CYS A 119 -6.33 -15.93 1.52
C CYS A 119 -5.17 -15.86 2.51
N GLY A 120 -4.46 -14.73 2.57
CA GLY A 120 -3.28 -14.51 3.41
C GLY A 120 -1.98 -14.98 2.76
N GLU A 121 -1.97 -15.31 1.47
CA GLU A 121 -0.75 -15.63 0.76
C GLU A 121 0.06 -14.35 0.51
N SER A 122 1.34 -14.36 0.90
CA SER A 122 2.23 -13.20 0.81
C SER A 122 3.35 -13.44 -0.20
N VAL A 123 3.50 -12.53 -1.18
CA VAL A 123 4.57 -12.60 -2.19
C VAL A 123 5.96 -12.49 -1.55
N HIS A 124 6.08 -11.81 -0.42
CA HIS A 124 7.34 -11.68 0.32
C HIS A 124 7.75 -13.00 0.99
N GLN A 125 6.81 -13.95 1.14
CA GLN A 125 7.09 -15.30 1.63
C GLN A 125 7.23 -16.30 0.49
N THR A 126 6.37 -16.23 -0.52
CA THR A 126 6.33 -17.22 -1.62
C THR A 126 7.35 -16.92 -2.71
N GLY A 127 7.58 -15.64 -3.03
CA GLY A 127 8.55 -15.19 -4.01
C GLY A 127 9.97 -15.69 -3.72
N PRO A 128 10.55 -15.42 -2.54
CA PRO A 128 11.89 -15.92 -2.20
C PRO A 128 12.00 -17.46 -2.25
N LYS A 129 10.97 -18.19 -1.81
CA LYS A 129 10.95 -19.67 -1.86
C LYS A 129 10.96 -20.19 -3.30
N LEU A 130 10.13 -19.59 -4.16
CA LEU A 130 10.05 -19.93 -5.57
C LEU A 130 11.38 -19.67 -6.28
N TRP A 131 11.94 -18.48 -6.09
CA TRP A 131 13.19 -18.09 -6.76
C TRP A 131 14.39 -18.85 -6.22
N LYS A 132 14.46 -19.16 -4.92
CA LYS A 132 15.51 -20.03 -4.37
C LYS A 132 15.55 -21.37 -5.09
N SER A 133 14.39 -21.98 -5.32
CA SER A 133 14.27 -23.26 -6.02
C SER A 133 14.69 -23.17 -7.49
N LYS A 134 14.27 -22.09 -8.19
CA LYS A 134 14.65 -21.84 -9.59
C LYS A 134 16.15 -21.56 -9.74
N ILE A 135 16.72 -20.73 -8.88
CA ILE A 135 18.14 -20.37 -8.93
C ILE A 135 19.02 -21.59 -8.68
N ALA A 136 18.61 -22.49 -7.78
CA ALA A 136 19.34 -23.74 -7.51
C ALA A 136 19.44 -24.68 -8.73
N GLN A 137 18.59 -24.50 -9.75
CA GLN A 137 18.63 -25.28 -10.99
C GLN A 137 19.52 -24.64 -12.08
N ILE A 138 19.99 -23.41 -11.89
CA ILE A 138 20.85 -22.73 -12.86
C ILE A 138 22.24 -23.38 -12.81
N PRO A 139 22.73 -23.97 -13.92
CA PRO A 139 24.06 -24.57 -13.95
C PRO A 139 25.13 -23.54 -13.59
N VAL A 140 25.94 -23.84 -12.58
CA VAL A 140 27.12 -23.02 -12.27
C VAL A 140 28.21 -23.43 -13.24
N VAL A 141 28.51 -22.57 -14.21
CA VAL A 141 29.66 -22.77 -15.10
C VAL A 141 30.90 -22.46 -14.27
N SER A 142 31.68 -23.49 -13.95
CA SER A 142 33.01 -23.33 -13.37
C SER A 142 33.90 -22.58 -14.38
N ALA A 143 34.52 -21.49 -13.94
CA ALA A 143 35.55 -20.77 -14.69
C ALA A 143 36.81 -21.62 -14.88
#